data_AF-A0A9N7V1I3-F1
#
_entry.id   AF-A0A9N7V1I3-F1
#
_cell.length_a   1.000
_cell.length_b   1.000
_cell.length_c   1.000
_cell.angle_alpha   90.00
_cell.angle_beta   90.00
_cell.angle_gamma   90.00
#
_symmetry.space_group_name_H-M   'P 1'
#
loop_
_entity.id
_entity.type
_entity.pdbx_description
1 polymer ?
#
loop_
_entity_poly.entity_id
_entity_poly.type
_entity_poly.pdbx_seq_one_letter_code
_entity_poly.pdbx_strand_id
1 'polypeptide(L)'
;MKFSNGSIYNTCDLRFTGTSVPDNTAIADVLLKAASSVTGFDIEGSSITVEGIASSGVSQQISLVTASCLVLVSWLLSSQH
;
A
#
# COMPACT_ATOMS: atom_id res chain seq x y z
N MET A 1 6.08 -21.13 6.37
CA MET A 1 6.54 -20.86 4.99
C MET A 1 6.05 -21.96 4.07
N LYS A 2 5.45 -21.59 2.93
CA LYS A 2 4.99 -22.52 1.88
C LYS A 2 5.50 -22.04 0.53
N PHE A 3 5.86 -22.96 -0.33
CA PHE A 3 6.24 -22.66 -1.71
C PHE A 3 5.07 -23.02 -2.64
N SER A 4 4.82 -22.15 -3.61
CA SER A 4 3.86 -22.34 -4.69
C SER A 4 4.54 -22.05 -6.02
N ASN A 5 3.86 -22.33 -7.14
CA ASN A 5 4.47 -22.16 -8.46
C ASN A 5 4.95 -20.72 -8.67
N GLY A 6 6.27 -20.51 -8.65
CA GLY A 6 6.91 -19.20 -8.78
C GLY A 6 6.72 -18.25 -7.60
N SER A 7 6.22 -18.71 -6.45
CA SER A 7 5.89 -17.84 -5.31
C SER A 7 6.23 -18.46 -3.96
N ILE A 8 6.47 -17.61 -2.97
CA ILE A 8 6.74 -17.97 -1.59
C ILE A 8 5.68 -17.30 -0.72
N TYR A 9 4.94 -18.10 0.03
CA TYR A 9 3.98 -17.61 1.02
C TYR A 9 4.56 -17.73 2.42
N ASN A 10 4.67 -16.61 3.11
CA ASN A 10 5.14 -16.58 4.49
C ASN A 10 4.00 -16.16 5.44
N THR A 11 3.90 -16.88 6.55
CA THR A 11 2.95 -16.58 7.63
C THR A 11 3.77 -16.35 8.87
N CYS A 12 3.57 -15.21 9.52
CA CYS A 12 4.33 -14.80 10.69
C CYS A 12 3.37 -14.34 11.78
N ASP A 13 3.58 -14.82 12.99
CA ASP A 13 2.91 -14.30 14.18
C ASP A 13 3.71 -13.13 14.74
N LEU A 14 3.04 -11.99 14.95
CA LEU A 14 3.65 -10.80 15.55
C LEU A 14 3.32 -10.77 17.04
N ARG A 15 4.33 -10.56 17.88
CA ARG A 15 4.14 -10.38 19.33
C ARG A 15 4.84 -9.13 19.82
N PHE A 16 4.06 -8.28 20.48
CA PHE A 16 4.53 -7.04 21.07
C PHE A 16 4.67 -7.19 22.58
N THR A 17 5.78 -6.68 23.13
CA THR A 17 6.07 -6.74 24.58
C THR A 17 5.45 -5.56 25.35
N GLY A 18 5.10 -4.48 24.65
CA GLY A 18 4.48 -3.27 25.23
C GLY A 18 2.95 -3.29 25.16
N THR A 19 2.33 -2.37 25.91
CA THR A 19 0.87 -2.16 25.92
C THR A 19 0.40 -1.30 24.75
N SER A 20 1.26 -0.44 24.22
CA SER A 20 1.00 0.36 23.02
C SER A 20 1.27 -0.47 21.77
N VAL A 21 0.30 -1.32 21.41
CA VAL A 21 0.34 -2.15 20.21
C VAL A 21 -0.10 -1.30 19.01
N PRO A 22 0.67 -1.25 17.91
CA PRO A 22 0.26 -0.57 16.70
C PRO A 22 -0.96 -1.27 16.09
N ASP A 23 -1.86 -0.50 15.47
CA ASP A 23 -2.98 -1.08 14.74
C ASP A 23 -2.51 -1.76 13.43
N ASN A 24 -3.41 -2.54 12.84
CA ASN A 24 -3.11 -3.33 11.65
C ASN A 24 -2.69 -2.46 10.45
N THR A 25 -3.19 -1.21 10.36
CA THR A 25 -2.82 -0.27 9.31
C THR A 25 -1.37 0.18 9.47
N ALA A 26 -0.97 0.56 10.68
CA ALA A 26 0.41 0.95 10.96
C ALA A 26 1.40 -0.20 10.72
N ILE A 27 1.00 -1.43 11.06
CA ILE A 27 1.80 -2.63 10.77
C ILE A 27 1.91 -2.84 9.25
N ALA A 28 0.79 -2.77 8.53
CA ALA A 28 0.74 -2.95 7.08
C ALA A 28 1.59 -1.90 6.33
N ASP A 29 1.57 -0.65 6.77
CA ASP A 29 2.38 0.44 6.23
C ASP A 29 3.88 0.20 6.38
N VAL A 30 4.31 -0.28 7.55
CA VAL A 30 5.72 -0.61 7.80
C VAL A 30 6.15 -1.79 6.93
N LEU A 31 5.31 -2.82 6.80
CA LEU A 31 5.61 -3.97 5.95
C LEU A 31 5.69 -3.57 4.47
N LEU A 32 4.82 -2.68 3.99
CA LEU A 32 4.86 -2.18 2.62
C LEU A 32 6.13 -1.36 2.34
N LYS A 33 6.53 -0.50 3.29
CA LYS A 33 7.79 0.26 3.20
C LYS A 33 9.02 -0.65 3.24
N ALA A 34 8.98 -1.72 4.04
CA ALA A 34 10.05 -2.71 4.05
C ALA A 34 10.12 -3.48 2.73
N ALA A 35 8.96 -3.85 2.17
CA ALA A 35 8.86 -4.55 0.89
C ALA A 35 9.50 -3.76 -0.27
N SER A 36 9.34 -2.44 -0.30
CA SER A 36 9.98 -1.59 -1.32
C SER A 36 11.51 -1.54 -1.23
N SER A 37 12.09 -2.00 -0.12
CA SER A 37 13.55 -2.07 0.08
C SER A 37 14.14 -3.44 -0.26
N VAL A 38 13.31 -4.43 -0.61
CA VAL A 38 13.77 -5.77 -0.98
C VAL A 38 14.24 -5.76 -2.45
N THR A 39 15.43 -6.29 -2.70
CA THR A 39 16.01 -6.41 -4.04
C THR A 39 16.25 -7.88 -4.40
N GLY A 40 16.02 -8.25 -5.66
CA GLY A 40 16.24 -9.63 -6.14
C GLY A 40 15.06 -10.59 -5.86
N PHE A 41 13.96 -10.08 -5.29
CA PHE A 41 12.71 -10.79 -5.12
C PHE A 41 11.56 -9.78 -5.14
N ASP A 42 10.58 -9.99 -6.02
CA ASP A 42 9.41 -9.10 -6.12
C ASP A 42 8.39 -9.44 -5.01
N ILE A 43 8.03 -8.44 -4.21
CA ILE A 43 6.97 -8.55 -3.22
C ILE A 43 5.79 -7.69 -3.69
N GLU A 44 4.71 -8.34 -4.10
CA GLU A 44 3.48 -7.65 -4.48
C GLU A 44 2.81 -7.08 -3.22
N GLY A 45 2.64 -5.76 -3.11
CA GLY A 45 2.09 -5.12 -1.91
C GLY A 45 0.68 -5.63 -1.53
N SER A 46 -0.13 -5.97 -2.52
CA SER A 46 -1.46 -6.58 -2.35
C SER A 46 -1.42 -7.97 -1.69
N SER A 47 -0.28 -8.66 -1.76
CA SER A 47 -0.06 -9.97 -1.12
C SER A 47 0.26 -9.86 0.38
N ILE A 48 0.56 -8.66 0.87
CA ILE A 48 0.80 -8.40 2.29
C ILE A 48 -0.56 -8.23 2.98
N THR A 49 -0.85 -9.12 3.94
CA THR A 49 -2.08 -9.07 4.74
C THR A 49 -1.72 -9.08 6.23
N VAL A 50 -2.40 -8.25 7.01
CA VAL A 50 -2.29 -8.21 8.47
C VAL A 50 -3.65 -8.60 9.03
N GLU A 51 -3.73 -9.78 9.65
CA GLU A 51 -4.98 -10.37 10.14
C GLU A 51 -6.11 -10.43 9.09
N GLY A 52 -5.75 -10.63 7.82
CA GLY A 52 -6.70 -10.68 6.70
C GLY A 52 -7.10 -9.32 6.13
N ILE A 53 -6.64 -8.21 6.72
CA ILE A 53 -6.71 -6.87 6.11
C ILE A 53 -5.58 -6.77 5.09
N ALA A 54 -5.90 -6.60 3.81
CA ALA A 54 -4.90 -6.33 2.78
C ALA A 54 -4.23 -4.98 3.05
N SER A 55 -2.90 -4.94 2.94
CA SER A 55 -2.16 -3.69 2.94
C SER A 55 -2.51 -2.95 1.66
N SER A 56 -3.48 -2.04 1.74
CA SER A 56 -3.76 -1.13 0.64
C SER A 56 -2.64 -0.12 0.61
N GLY A 57 -1.51 -0.51 0.01
CA GLY A 57 -0.60 0.46 -0.55
C GLY A 57 -1.42 1.35 -1.45
N VAL A 58 -1.63 2.60 -1.02
CA VAL A 58 -2.35 3.59 -1.80
C VAL A 58 -1.52 3.82 -3.06
N SER A 59 -1.81 3.05 -4.10
CA SER A 59 -1.46 3.39 -5.47
C SER A 59 -2.43 4.50 -5.84
N GLN A 60 -2.07 5.73 -5.49
CA GLN A 60 -2.75 6.95 -5.93
C GLN A 60 -2.52 7.11 -7.44
N GLN A 61 -3.09 6.20 -8.24
CA GLN A 61 -3.20 6.32 -9.68
C GLN A 61 -4.27 7.38 -9.93
N ILE A 62 -3.84 8.63 -9.95
CA ILE A 62 -4.71 9.74 -10.34
C ILE A 62 -5.15 9.43 -11.78
N SER A 63 -6.44 9.15 -11.97
CA SER A 63 -6.97 8.89 -13.30
C SER A 63 -6.70 10.11 -14.19
N LEU A 64 -6.31 9.86 -15.45
CA LEU A 64 -6.12 10.91 -16.45
C LEU A 64 -7.37 11.80 -16.58
N VAL A 65 -8.55 11.21 -16.38
CA VAL A 65 -9.85 11.93 -16.36
C VAL A 65 -9.94 12.89 -15.18
N THR A 66 -9.58 12.44 -13.98
CA THR A 66 -9.57 13.31 -12.79
C THR A 66 -8.56 14.42 -12.94
N ALA A 67 -7.36 14.13 -13.45
CA ALA A 67 -6.33 15.13 -13.71
C ALA A 67 -6.80 16.18 -14.74
N SER A 68 -7.43 15.76 -15.84
CA SER A 68 -7.93 16.70 -16.85
C SER A 68 -9.09 17.56 -16.33
N CYS A 69 -10.00 16.99 -15.54
CA CYS A 69 -11.07 17.75 -14.89
C CYS A 69 -10.50 18.85 -13.97
N LEU A 70 -9.48 18.56 -13.17
CA LEU A 70 -8.87 19.56 -12.28
C LEU A 70 -8.19 20.70 -13.04
N VAL A 71 -7.57 20.41 -14.18
CA VAL A 71 -7.00 21.42 -15.09
C VAL A 71 -8.10 22.31 -15.67
N LEU A 72 -9.19 21.71 -16.16
CA LEU A 72 -10.34 22.46 -16.71
C LEU A 72 -11.02 23.33 -15.65
N VAL A 73 -11.18 22.83 -14.42
CA VAL A 73 -11.72 23.59 -13.29
C VAL A 73 -10.79 24.76 -12.94
N SER A 74 -9.48 24.53 -12.92
CA SER A 74 -8.48 25.59 -12.69
C SER A 74 -8.56 26.69 -13.76
N TRP A 75 -8.76 26.30 -15.02
CA TRP A 75 -8.97 27.25 -16.12
C TRP A 75 -10.29 28.02 -16.01
N LEU A 76 -11.39 27.33 -15.70
CA LEU A 76 -12.70 27.97 -15.53
C LEU A 76 -12.64 29.04 -14.44
N LEU A 77 -12.06 28.71 -13.29
CA LEU A 77 -11.86 29.65 -12.18
C LEU A 77 -10.96 30.82 -12.57
N SER A 78 -9.92 30.59 -13.38
CA SER A 78 -9.06 31.65 -13.90
C SER A 78 -9.78 32.61 -14.86
N SER A 79 -10.86 32.17 -15.51
CA SER A 79 -11.65 32.99 -16.45
C SER A 79 -12.81 33.75 -15.80
N GLN A 80 -13.06 33.53 -14.50
CA GLN A 80 -14.09 34.25 -13.73
C GLN A 80 -13.55 35.56 -13.10
N HIS A 81 -12.41 36.05 -13.58
CA HIS A 81 -11.83 37.35 -13.22
C HIS A 81 -11.81 38.27 -14.44
#